data_AF-A0A6L9ZTM5-F1
#
_entry.id   AF-A0A6L9ZTM5-F1
#
_cell.length_a   1.000
_cell.length_b   1.000
_cell.length_c   1.000
_cell.angle_alpha   90.00
_cell.angle_beta   90.00
_cell.angle_gamma   90.00
#
_symmetry.space_group_name_H-M   'P 1'
#
loop_
_entity.id
_entity.type
_entity.pdbx_description
1 polymer ?
#
loop_
_entity_poly.entity_id
_entity_poly.type
_entity_poly.pdbx_seq_one_letter_code
_entity_poly.pdbx_strand_id
1 'polypeptide(L)'
;MGIHNPERLGELWDSTRLSVILDEINKISDKIVLSGGWAWHFMTPENHTEFKHAHDHKDVDIFVKPDNFGELIAQLKQQEYEKTWTRFDRLPGSNTFSRYTKFVPLAGETIKVMLDIFVEEVPTLTSSRP
;
A
#
# COMPACT_ATOMS: atom_id res chain seq x y z
N MET A 1 1.11 -1.68 -19.19
CA MET A 1 2.56 -1.76 -18.99
C MET A 1 3.07 -0.34 -18.85
N GLY A 2 3.40 0.09 -17.63
CA GLY A 2 4.00 1.39 -17.40
C GLY A 2 5.36 1.47 -18.10
N ILE A 3 5.70 2.63 -18.64
CA ILE A 3 6.98 2.89 -19.29
C ILE A 3 8.08 2.63 -18.25
N HIS A 4 8.82 1.53 -18.40
CA HIS A 4 10.04 1.28 -17.63
C HIS A 4 10.97 2.46 -17.86
N ASN A 5 11.23 3.29 -16.85
CA ASN A 5 12.31 4.27 -16.93
C ASN A 5 13.63 3.49 -16.87
N PRO A 6 14.42 3.42 -17.97
CA PRO A 6 15.67 2.68 -18.01
C PRO A 6 16.69 3.20 -16.99
N GLU A 7 16.57 4.47 -16.58
CA GLU A 7 17.47 5.12 -15.63
C GLU A 7 17.37 4.55 -14.20
N ARG A 8 16.28 3.84 -13.87
CA ARG A 8 16.08 3.22 -12.55
C ARG A 8 16.54 1.77 -12.48
N LEU A 9 17.15 1.26 -13.56
CA LEU A 9 17.67 -0.10 -13.62
C LEU A 9 18.80 -0.25 -12.60
N GLY A 10 18.68 -1.24 -11.71
CA GLY A 10 19.63 -1.47 -10.62
C GLY A 10 19.44 -0.61 -9.36
N GLU A 11 18.54 0.37 -9.35
CA GLU A 11 18.26 1.11 -8.11
C GLU A 11 17.52 0.24 -7.10
N LEU A 12 17.98 0.30 -5.84
CA LEU A 12 17.36 -0.38 -4.72
C LEU A 12 16.34 0.52 -4.02
N TRP A 13 15.35 -0.14 -3.43
CA TRP A 13 14.56 0.46 -2.37
C TRP A 13 15.39 0.62 -1.10
N ASP A 14 15.18 1.73 -0.41
CA ASP A 14 15.76 1.95 0.90
C ASP A 14 15.10 1.02 1.92
N SER A 15 15.91 0.18 2.59
CA SER A 15 15.40 -0.85 3.51
C SER A 15 14.73 -0.25 4.75
N THR A 16 15.21 0.93 5.20
CA THR A 16 14.61 1.65 6.33
C THR A 16 13.18 2.09 5.98
N ARG A 17 12.99 2.67 4.79
CA ARG A 17 11.68 3.01 4.26
C ARG A 17 10.76 1.80 4.16
N LEU A 18 11.26 0.66 3.65
CA LEU A 18 10.46 -0.56 3.54
C LEU A 18 10.01 -1.06 4.92
N SER A 19 10.91 -1.06 5.91
CA SER A 19 10.57 -1.44 7.30
C SER A 19 9.44 -0.58 7.86
N VAL A 20 9.52 0.75 7.69
CA VAL A 20 8.49 1.67 8.18
C VAL A 20 7.14 1.40 7.52
N ILE A 21 7.12 1.19 6.20
CA ILE A 21 5.87 0.93 5.49
C ILE A 21 5.30 -0.43 5.89
N LEU A 22 6.14 -1.46 6.02
CA LEU A 22 5.74 -2.79 6.47
C LEU A 22 5.10 -2.75 7.88
N ASP A 23 5.67 -1.97 8.80
CA ASP A 23 5.09 -1.77 10.13
C ASP A 23 3.71 -1.12 10.08
N GLU A 24 3.49 -0.18 9.16
CA GLU A 24 2.17 0.43 8.97
C GLU A 24 1.17 -0.54 8.30
N ILE A 25 1.60 -1.35 7.33
CA ILE A 25 0.75 -2.39 6.71
C ILE A 25 0.29 -3.39 7.77
N ASN A 26 1.20 -3.86 8.62
CA ASN A 26 0.90 -4.85 9.65
C ASN A 26 -0.20 -4.37 10.61
N LYS A 27 -0.26 -3.06 10.91
CA LYS A 27 -1.27 -2.47 11.81
C LYS A 27 -2.70 -2.55 11.28
N ILE A 28 -2.89 -2.69 9.97
CA ILE A 28 -4.22 -2.72 9.32
C ILE A 28 -4.50 -4.04 8.61
N SER A 29 -3.58 -5.00 8.69
CA SER A 29 -3.58 -6.23 7.89
C SER A 29 -4.80 -7.12 8.10
N ASP A 30 -5.48 -7.01 9.24
CA ASP A 30 -6.70 -7.76 9.58
C ASP A 30 -7.96 -7.28 8.81
N LYS A 31 -7.90 -6.09 8.20
CA LYS A 31 -9.06 -5.45 7.55
C LYS A 31 -8.92 -5.35 6.03
N ILE A 32 -7.77 -5.69 5.47
CA ILE A 32 -7.42 -5.40 4.09
C ILE A 32 -7.01 -6.63 3.30
N VAL A 33 -7.04 -6.51 1.98
CA VAL A 33 -6.32 -7.38 1.05
C VAL A 33 -5.26 -6.53 0.35
N LEU A 34 -4.00 -6.95 0.46
CA LEU A 34 -2.87 -6.25 -0.13
C LEU A 34 -2.75 -6.55 -1.63
N SER A 35 -2.35 -5.56 -2.43
CA SER A 35 -2.15 -5.67 -3.87
C SER A 35 -0.85 -4.96 -4.31
N GLY A 36 -0.66 -4.82 -5.62
CA GLY A 36 0.43 -4.03 -6.21
C GLY A 36 1.82 -4.58 -5.90
N GLY A 37 2.80 -3.68 -5.78
CA GLY A 37 4.18 -4.07 -5.49
C GLY A 37 4.35 -4.72 -4.12
N TRP A 38 3.57 -4.27 -3.13
CA TRP A 38 3.61 -4.84 -1.78
C TRP A 38 3.09 -6.28 -1.72
N ALA A 39 2.07 -6.65 -2.51
CA ALA A 39 1.71 -8.07 -2.62
C ALA A 39 2.85 -8.91 -3.22
N TRP A 40 3.59 -8.37 -4.19
CA TRP A 40 4.75 -9.07 -4.77
C TRP A 40 5.89 -9.28 -3.77
N HIS A 41 6.12 -8.32 -2.86
CA HIS A 41 7.08 -8.46 -1.75
C HIS A 41 6.81 -9.73 -0.93
N PHE A 42 5.56 -9.97 -0.53
CA PHE A 42 5.20 -11.15 0.28
C PHE A 42 5.15 -12.47 -0.49
N MET A 43 5.02 -12.43 -1.82
CA MET A 43 5.02 -13.64 -2.66
C MET A 43 6.41 -14.07 -3.12
N THR A 44 7.41 -13.19 -2.98
CA THR A 44 8.79 -13.44 -3.40
C THR A 44 9.57 -14.14 -2.27
N PRO A 45 10.61 -14.95 -2.56
CA PRO A 45 11.40 -15.58 -1.51
C PRO A 45 11.95 -14.61 -0.47
N GLU A 46 12.16 -15.12 0.75
CA GLU A 46 12.81 -14.36 1.81
C GLU A 46 14.20 -13.85 1.36
N ASN A 47 14.58 -12.66 1.83
CA ASN A 47 15.84 -12.00 1.51
C ASN A 47 16.06 -11.66 0.02
N HIS A 48 15.00 -11.59 -0.78
CA HIS A 48 15.11 -11.10 -2.15
C HIS A 48 15.55 -9.64 -2.19
N THR A 49 16.29 -9.29 -3.24
CA THR A 49 16.73 -7.92 -3.45
C THR A 49 15.61 -7.04 -3.99
N GLU A 50 15.37 -5.94 -3.29
CA GLU A 50 14.27 -5.03 -3.53
C GLU A 50 14.59 -3.95 -4.58
N PHE A 51 14.44 -4.31 -5.86
CA PHE A 51 14.72 -3.41 -6.98
C PHE A 51 13.52 -2.56 -7.37
N LYS A 52 13.72 -1.24 -7.44
CA LYS A 52 12.69 -0.26 -7.86
C LYS A 52 12.11 -0.47 -9.26
N HIS A 53 12.83 -1.17 -10.13
CA HIS A 53 12.37 -1.49 -11.49
C HIS A 53 11.60 -2.80 -11.55
N ALA A 54 11.72 -3.68 -10.55
CA ALA A 54 11.01 -4.94 -10.50
C ALA A 54 9.59 -4.74 -9.95
N HIS A 55 9.46 -3.92 -8.92
CA HIS A 55 8.19 -3.51 -8.31
C HIS A 55 8.30 -2.15 -7.63
N ASP A 56 7.17 -1.46 -7.58
CA ASP A 56 7.06 -0.14 -6.95
C ASP A 56 6.51 -0.27 -5.52
N HIS A 57 7.15 0.41 -4.58
CA HIS A 57 6.77 0.52 -3.16
C HIS A 57 6.51 1.99 -2.74
N LYS A 58 6.20 2.87 -3.70
CA LYS A 58 5.86 4.27 -3.41
C LYS A 58 4.60 4.38 -2.56
N ASP A 59 3.57 3.65 -2.94
CA ASP A 59 2.27 3.53 -2.30
C ASP A 59 1.96 2.07 -1.98
N VAL A 60 0.99 1.87 -1.10
CA VAL A 60 0.45 0.58 -0.72
C VAL A 60 -0.96 0.48 -1.30
N ASP A 61 -1.12 -0.35 -2.31
CA ASP A 61 -2.43 -0.65 -2.88
C ASP A 61 -3.16 -1.67 -2.00
N ILE A 62 -4.33 -1.29 -1.47
CA ILE A 62 -5.12 -2.13 -0.58
C ILE A 62 -6.58 -2.16 -1.02
N PHE A 63 -7.18 -3.33 -0.94
CA PHE A 63 -8.63 -3.50 -1.05
C PHE A 63 -9.23 -3.66 0.34
N VAL A 64 -10.41 -3.09 0.55
CA VAL A 64 -11.16 -3.21 1.79
C VAL A 64 -12.61 -3.49 1.47
N LYS A 65 -13.21 -4.45 2.19
CA LYS A 65 -14.65 -4.72 2.08
C LYS A 65 -15.44 -3.47 2.49
N PRO A 66 -16.56 -3.14 1.80
CA PRO A 66 -17.39 -1.98 2.16
C PRO A 66 -17.76 -1.93 3.65
N ASP A 67 -18.07 -3.07 4.26
CA ASP A 67 -18.46 -3.18 5.67
C ASP A 67 -17.32 -2.80 6.64
N ASN A 68 -16.07 -3.06 6.26
CA ASN A 68 -14.88 -2.73 7.08
C ASN A 68 -14.37 -1.30 6.83
N PHE A 69 -14.84 -0.63 5.76
CA PHE A 69 -14.28 0.65 5.35
C PHE A 69 -14.41 1.73 6.42
N GLY A 70 -15.58 1.84 7.06
CA GLY A 70 -15.80 2.84 8.11
C GLY A 70 -14.85 2.67 9.30
N GLU A 71 -14.66 1.43 9.75
CA GLU A 71 -13.73 1.08 10.83
C GLU A 71 -12.27 1.35 10.43
N LEU A 72 -11.87 0.95 9.22
CA LEU A 72 -10.54 1.22 8.69
C LEU A 72 -10.24 2.73 8.68
N ILE A 73 -11.16 3.56 8.17
CA ILE A 73 -10.95 5.02 8.15
C ILE A 73 -10.86 5.59 9.57
N ALA A 74 -11.64 5.10 10.53
CA ALA A 74 -11.55 5.53 11.91
C ALA A 74 -10.18 5.17 12.51
N GLN A 75 -9.70 3.95 12.27
CA GLN A 75 -8.39 3.48 12.71
C GLN A 75 -7.26 4.31 12.07
N LEU A 76 -7.31 4.56 10.76
CA LEU A 76 -6.30 5.35 10.05
C LEU A 76 -6.21 6.78 10.61
N LYS A 77 -7.34 7.42 10.89
CA LYS A 77 -7.36 8.75 11.53
C LYS A 77 -6.73 8.74 12.92
N GLN A 78 -7.00 7.72 13.74
CA GLN A 78 -6.35 7.55 15.04
C GLN A 78 -4.84 7.34 14.92
N GLN A 79 -4.41 6.74 13.81
CA GLN A 79 -3.00 6.55 13.46
C GLN A 79 -2.39 7.75 12.71
N GLU A 80 -3.06 8.92 12.73
CA GLU A 80 -2.58 10.18 12.14
C GLU A 80 -2.47 10.18 10.61
N TYR A 81 -3.22 9.31 9.92
CA TYR A 81 -3.38 9.41 8.48
C TYR A 81 -4.36 10.52 8.10
N GLU A 82 -4.01 11.25 7.06
CA GLU A 82 -4.85 12.29 6.47
C GLU A 82 -5.29 11.93 5.05
N LYS A 83 -6.54 12.25 4.71
CA LYS A 83 -7.02 12.09 3.34
C LYS A 83 -6.22 13.01 2.41
N THR A 84 -5.57 12.43 1.41
CA THR A 84 -4.86 13.14 0.36
C THR A 84 -5.73 13.23 -0.88
N TRP A 85 -6.02 14.44 -1.35
CA TRP A 85 -6.79 14.65 -2.57
C TRP A 85 -5.98 14.26 -3.81
N THR A 86 -6.62 13.51 -4.69
CA THR A 86 -6.06 13.04 -5.96
C THR A 86 -6.90 13.55 -7.13
N ARG A 87 -6.40 13.38 -8.35
CA ARG A 87 -7.19 13.64 -9.56
C ARG A 87 -8.42 12.72 -9.70
N PHE A 88 -8.39 11.56 -9.06
CA PHE A 88 -9.45 10.54 -9.15
C PHE A 88 -10.66 10.88 -8.30
N ASP A 89 -10.51 11.72 -7.27
CA ASP A 89 -11.62 12.17 -6.40
C ASP A 89 -12.73 12.92 -7.16
N ARG A 90 -12.43 13.46 -8.34
CA ARG A 90 -13.37 14.21 -9.19
C ARG A 90 -14.06 13.36 -10.26
N LEU A 91 -13.71 12.08 -10.39
CA LEU A 91 -14.26 11.22 -11.44
C LEU A 91 -15.58 10.56 -11.00
N PRO A 92 -16.48 10.24 -11.94
CA PRO A 92 -17.64 9.40 -11.66
C PRO A 92 -17.20 8.07 -11.03
N GLY A 93 -17.79 7.70 -9.90
CA GLY A 93 -17.37 6.51 -9.13
C GLY A 93 -16.26 6.78 -8.10
N SER A 94 -15.87 8.03 -7.84
CA SER A 94 -14.81 8.38 -6.86
C SER A 94 -15.03 7.90 -5.43
N ASN A 95 -16.22 7.38 -5.09
CA ASN A 95 -16.50 6.80 -3.79
C ASN A 95 -15.80 5.45 -3.55
N THR A 96 -15.27 4.81 -4.61
CA THR A 96 -14.60 3.50 -4.50
C THR A 96 -13.09 3.60 -4.32
N PHE A 97 -12.52 4.80 -4.39
CA PHE A 97 -11.08 5.03 -4.21
C PHE A 97 -10.81 6.18 -3.26
N SER A 98 -9.86 6.00 -2.35
CA SER A 98 -9.35 7.09 -1.53
C SER A 98 -7.88 6.90 -1.20
N ARG A 99 -7.12 8.01 -1.18
CA ARG A 99 -5.72 8.01 -0.75
C ARG A 99 -5.60 8.60 0.65
N TYR A 100 -4.87 7.91 1.51
CA TYR A 100 -4.49 8.40 2.84
C TYR A 100 -2.98 8.45 2.96
N THR A 101 -2.46 9.51 3.55
CA THR A 101 -1.01 9.70 3.76
C THR A 101 -0.72 9.89 5.23
N LYS A 102 0.39 9.31 5.67
CA LYS A 102 1.03 9.61 6.95
C LYS A 102 2.50 9.96 6.74
N PHE A 103 3.02 10.82 7.59
CA PHE A 103 4.43 11.18 7.65
C PHE A 103 5.02 10.63 8.94
N VAL A 104 5.89 9.63 8.83
CA VAL A 104 6.52 8.95 9.98
C VAL A 104 7.92 9.52 10.19
N PRO A 105 8.19 10.23 11.31
CA PRO A 105 9.53 10.69 11.63
C PRO A 105 10.45 9.53 12.01
N LEU A 106 11.65 9.47 11.43
CA LEU A 106 12.65 8.46 11.75
C LEU A 106 14.06 9.03 11.57
N ALA A 107 14.87 8.99 12.64
CA ALA A 107 16.29 9.36 12.64
C ALA A 107 16.63 10.72 11.95
N GLY A 108 15.77 11.72 12.10
CA GLY A 108 15.97 13.05 11.50
C GLY A 108 15.42 13.19 10.07
N GLU A 109 14.86 12.12 9.52
CA GLU A 109 14.14 12.13 8.25
C GLU A 109 12.63 11.89 8.48
N THR A 110 11.85 12.10 7.43
CA THR A 110 10.41 11.84 7.44
C THR A 110 10.06 10.89 6.30
N ILE A 111 9.57 9.70 6.65
CA ILE A 111 9.11 8.71 5.70
C ILE A 111 7.63 8.92 5.42
N LYS A 112 7.31 9.28 4.17
CA LYS A 112 5.93 9.33 3.69
C LYS A 112 5.40 7.93 3.39
N VAL A 113 4.32 7.55 4.05
CA VAL A 113 3.53 6.34 3.79
C VAL A 113 2.24 6.76 3.09
N MET A 114 1.94 6.14 1.95
CA MET A 114 0.73 6.41 1.16
C MET A 114 -0.06 5.12 1.01
N LEU A 115 -1.33 5.14 1.38
CA LEU A 115 -2.26 4.04 1.23
C LEU A 115 -3.29 4.39 0.16
N ASP A 116 -3.36 3.56 -0.88
CA ASP A 116 -4.35 3.63 -1.95
C ASP A 116 -5.43 2.60 -1.67
N ILE A 117 -6.58 3.10 -1.22
CA ILE A 117 -7.66 2.28 -0.67
C ILE A 117 -8.76 2.14 -1.72
N PHE A 118 -8.95 0.91 -2.17
CA PHE A 118 -10.03 0.51 -3.06
C PHE A 118 -11.15 -0.16 -2.26
N VAL A 119 -12.35 0.40 -2.31
CA VAL A 119 -13.52 -0.11 -1.58
C VAL A 119 -14.28 -1.10 -2.47
N GLU A 120 -13.91 -2.37 -2.36
CA GLU A 120 -14.43 -3.47 -3.17
C GLU A 120 -14.28 -4.79 -2.42
N GLU A 121 -15.21 -5.72 -2.62
CA GLU A 121 -15.05 -7.09 -2.16
C GLU A 121 -14.22 -7.90 -3.17
N VAL A 122 -13.03 -8.33 -2.76
CA VAL A 122 -12.16 -9.18 -3.57
C VAL A 122 -12.57 -10.65 -3.42
N PRO A 123 -12.89 -11.37 -4.51
CA PRO A 123 -13.21 -12.79 -4.45
C PRO A 123 -12.06 -13.60 -3.84
N THR A 124 -12.36 -14.40 -2.82
CA THR A 124 -11.37 -15.26 -2.16
C THR A 124 -11.50 -16.68 -2.69
N LEU A 125 -10.40 -17.24 -3.20
CA LEU A 125 -10.33 -18.67 -3.53
C LEU A 125 -9.82 -19.44 -2.33
N THR A 126 -10.68 -20.24 -1.70
CA THR A 126 -10.26 -21.24 -0.71
C THR A 126 -9.82 -22.51 -1.43
N SER A 127 -8.52 -22.63 -1.64
CA SER A 127 -7.93 -23.89 -2.10
C SER A 127 -7.75 -24.82 -0.89
N SER A 128 -8.58 -25.85 -0.77
CA SER A 128 -8.28 -27.03 0.03
C SER A 128 -7.15 -27.80 -0.66
N ARG A 129 -5.90 -27.34 -0.53
CA ARG A 129 -4.76 -28.17 -0.94
C ARG A 129 -4.67 -29.33 0.06
N PRO A 130 -4.69 -30.60 -0.40
CA PRO A 130 -4.47 -31.76 0.45
C PRO A 130 -3.04 -31.80 1.00
#